data_AF-A0A8T5XTY0-F1
#
_entry.id   AF-A0A8T5XTY0-F1
#
_cell.length_a   1.000
_cell.length_b   1.000
_cell.length_c   1.000
_cell.angle_alpha   90.00
_cell.angle_beta   90.00
_cell.angle_gamma   90.00
#
_symmetry.space_group_name_H-M   'P 1'
#
loop_
_entity.id
_entity.type
_entity.pdbx_description
1 polymer ?
#
loop_
_entity_poly.entity_id
_entity_poly.type
_entity_poly.pdbx_seq_one_letter_code
_entity_poly.pdbx_strand_id
1 'polypeptide(L)'
;MKKLFILLTIILIFLIGCNNEKINESPKENIKENNEAIDKDTKKDTDYKEDNDNLKELLPDKSNYKWIYNGTAEYGHKLILNNITDLKDRVIYSLKGKVIDVSNGEAEGDFNISLLYTIKNGELIQNKDEEKMLDSKFNEIIIIKTPLKKGNTWKQEVINKDGKKTTLNCEITNIKKEKDTYLYEVRYDDINSDYYEERKIKENIGIISFKRYMKLNEDAFDMGYSLYEKASGYLNELKLKSLLPPLDKNIMYHGLAEYGHMGVLSKQSEDDVGEFLFKGKYRDGSGLGGEFKIIYTLDYAKGIVIERVTKNSRKDKLKVNSIIPNLIILKLPFETGNSWHQRVNINDKEYNMEARIIDISYKNKSYYPPDITYETNPIIKVRYLIKGIDGYFNDTYIEEREFQVNKGMISFSNLMKGDLGLSGKELNDEYKINQELINNMFGYGQSFIE
;
A
#
# COMPACT_ATOMS: atom_id res chain seq x y z
N MET A 1 -17.38 -6.60 44.51
CA MET A 1 -18.76 -6.05 44.62
C MET A 1 -18.81 -5.06 45.78
N LYS A 2 -18.82 -3.76 45.45
CA LYS A 2 -19.37 -2.60 46.20
C LYS A 2 -18.99 -1.38 45.35
N LYS A 3 -19.93 -0.88 44.55
CA LYS A 3 -19.77 0.33 43.74
C LYS A 3 -20.31 1.51 44.54
N LEU A 4 -19.47 2.53 44.72
CA LEU A 4 -19.83 3.81 45.32
C LEU A 4 -20.11 4.79 44.17
N PHE A 5 -21.35 5.26 44.07
CA PHE A 5 -21.77 6.30 43.12
C PHE A 5 -21.64 7.66 43.81
N ILE A 6 -20.86 8.57 43.23
CA ILE A 6 -20.86 9.99 43.59
C ILE A 6 -21.55 10.74 42.45
N LEU A 7 -22.67 11.36 42.82
CA LEU A 7 -23.50 12.23 42.02
C LEU A 7 -22.95 13.67 42.17
N LEU A 8 -22.58 14.33 41.08
CA LEU A 8 -22.36 15.78 41.08
C LEU A 8 -23.09 16.39 39.89
N THR A 9 -24.13 17.15 40.22
CA THR A 9 -25.01 17.87 39.30
C THR A 9 -24.49 19.29 39.16
N ILE A 10 -24.15 19.74 37.95
CA ILE A 10 -23.98 21.16 37.65
C ILE A 10 -24.88 21.51 36.47
N ILE A 11 -25.85 22.36 36.78
CA ILE A 11 -26.79 23.03 35.89
C ILE A 11 -26.09 24.25 35.31
N LEU A 12 -26.15 24.46 33.99
CA LEU A 12 -25.98 25.80 33.42
C LEU A 12 -27.01 26.06 32.32
N ILE A 13 -27.66 27.21 32.48
CA ILE A 13 -28.82 27.73 31.79
C ILE A 13 -28.38 28.45 30.51
N PHE A 14 -29.08 28.19 29.41
CA PHE A 14 -29.06 29.00 28.21
C PHE A 14 -29.81 30.32 28.45
N LEU A 15 -29.19 31.45 28.09
CA LEU A 15 -29.95 32.64 27.70
C LEU A 15 -29.40 33.25 26.41
N ILE A 16 -30.37 33.60 25.59
CA ILE A 16 -30.38 34.14 24.24
C ILE A 16 -30.01 35.62 24.27
N GLY A 17 -29.37 36.11 23.20
CA GLY A 17 -29.18 37.53 22.97
C GLY A 17 -28.78 37.82 21.53
N CYS A 18 -29.69 37.60 20.58
CA CYS A 18 -29.65 38.30 19.30
C CYS A 18 -30.04 39.76 19.52
N ASN A 19 -29.27 40.71 19.02
CA ASN A 19 -29.84 41.98 18.56
C ASN A 19 -29.05 42.52 17.37
N ASN A 20 -29.78 42.71 16.27
CA ASN A 20 -29.40 43.42 15.06
C ASN A 20 -29.61 44.91 15.31
N GLU A 21 -28.65 45.75 14.92
CA GLU A 21 -28.94 47.10 14.44
C GLU A 21 -27.96 47.46 13.33
N LYS A 22 -28.50 47.68 12.13
CA LYS A 22 -27.85 48.43 11.05
C LYS A 22 -28.38 49.85 11.13
N ILE A 23 -27.55 50.86 10.81
CA ILE A 23 -27.69 51.74 9.62
C ILE A 23 -26.79 52.99 9.76
N ASN A 24 -26.05 53.22 8.67
CA ASN A 24 -25.57 54.45 8.04
C ASN A 24 -24.35 55.29 8.50
N GLU A 25 -23.53 55.47 7.46
CA GLU A 25 -22.97 56.72 6.92
C GLU A 25 -21.55 57.15 7.32
N SER A 26 -20.73 57.15 6.28
CA SER A 26 -19.37 57.67 6.18
C SER A 26 -19.28 59.18 6.40
N PRO A 27 -18.09 59.67 6.74
CA PRO A 27 -17.57 60.85 6.07
C PRO A 27 -16.28 60.54 5.28
N LYS A 28 -16.24 61.05 4.05
CA LYS A 28 -15.00 61.28 3.30
C LYS A 28 -14.22 62.41 3.97
N GLU A 29 -12.91 62.26 4.12
CA GLU A 29 -12.02 63.41 4.05
C GLU A 29 -10.65 63.06 3.44
N ASN A 30 -10.23 63.94 2.54
CA ASN A 30 -8.97 63.93 1.79
C ASN A 30 -7.79 64.24 2.71
N ILE A 31 -6.70 63.48 2.62
CA ILE A 31 -5.37 63.99 2.95
C ILE A 31 -4.41 63.69 1.80
N LYS A 32 -3.77 64.78 1.38
CA LYS A 32 -2.80 64.93 0.30
C LYS A 32 -1.51 64.16 0.55
N GLU A 33 -0.85 63.87 -0.57
CA GLU A 33 0.53 63.43 -0.74
C GLU A 33 1.51 64.02 0.28
N ASN A 34 2.33 63.15 0.87
CA ASN A 34 3.72 63.47 1.18
C ASN A 34 4.59 62.33 0.66
N ASN A 35 5.38 62.65 -0.36
CA ASN A 35 6.50 61.85 -0.84
C ASN A 35 7.64 61.98 0.17
N GLU A 36 7.94 60.91 0.89
CA GLU A 36 9.31 60.67 1.37
C GLU A 36 9.70 59.22 1.04
N ALA A 37 10.82 59.12 0.34
CA ALA A 37 11.40 57.89 -0.15
C ALA A 37 11.75 56.95 1.00
N ILE A 38 11.08 55.80 1.06
CA ILE A 38 11.57 54.63 1.78
C ILE A 38 11.91 53.59 0.72
N ASP A 39 13.18 53.21 0.80
CA ASP A 39 13.92 52.31 -0.07
C ASP A 39 13.11 51.06 -0.46
N LYS A 40 12.99 50.86 -1.77
CA LYS A 40 12.34 49.71 -2.38
C LYS A 40 13.25 48.49 -2.20
N ASP A 41 13.21 47.88 -1.02
CA ASP A 41 13.60 46.48 -0.95
C ASP A 41 12.47 45.68 -1.61
N THR A 42 12.77 45.30 -2.84
CA THR A 42 11.82 44.73 -3.79
C THR A 42 11.55 43.31 -3.30
N LYS A 43 10.44 43.10 -2.57
CA LYS A 43 9.88 41.76 -2.35
C LYS A 43 9.63 41.15 -3.72
N LYS A 44 10.62 40.38 -4.19
CA LYS A 44 10.52 39.52 -5.34
C LYS A 44 9.50 38.46 -4.92
N ASP A 45 8.28 38.61 -5.42
CA ASP A 45 7.25 37.58 -5.37
C ASP A 45 7.78 36.43 -6.25
N THR A 46 8.74 35.67 -5.72
CA THR A 46 9.32 34.54 -6.41
C THR A 46 8.25 33.47 -6.49
N ASP A 47 7.76 33.24 -7.70
CA ASP A 47 6.91 32.11 -8.01
C ASP A 47 7.70 30.81 -7.73
N TYR A 48 7.49 30.22 -6.56
CA TYR A 48 8.11 28.96 -6.13
C TYR A 48 7.44 27.73 -6.76
N LYS A 49 6.56 27.90 -7.76
CA LYS A 49 5.81 26.78 -8.32
C LYS A 49 6.72 25.69 -8.87
N GLU A 50 7.69 26.04 -9.71
CA GLU A 50 8.65 25.07 -10.28
C GLU A 50 9.48 24.38 -9.18
N ASP A 51 9.97 25.16 -8.21
CA ASP A 51 10.72 24.63 -7.07
C ASP A 51 9.91 23.66 -6.21
N ASN A 52 8.64 23.99 -5.93
CA ASN A 52 7.73 23.13 -5.20
C ASN A 52 7.38 21.87 -6.00
N ASP A 53 7.21 21.98 -7.32
CA ASP A 53 6.94 20.84 -8.19
C ASP A 53 8.14 19.88 -8.22
N ASN A 54 9.37 20.38 -8.31
CA ASN A 54 10.60 19.58 -8.18
C ASN A 54 10.70 18.87 -6.81
N LEU A 55 10.26 19.51 -5.73
CA LEU A 55 10.26 18.89 -4.41
C LEU A 55 9.20 17.79 -4.26
N LYS A 56 8.08 17.84 -5.00
CA LYS A 56 7.06 16.77 -4.98
C LYS A 56 7.63 15.46 -5.51
N GLU A 57 8.53 15.53 -6.50
CA GLU A 57 9.22 14.37 -7.07
C GLU A 57 10.08 13.64 -6.03
N LEU A 58 10.39 14.25 -4.89
CA LEU A 58 11.10 13.58 -3.79
C LEU A 58 10.20 12.66 -2.96
N LEU A 59 8.87 12.79 -3.02
CA LEU A 59 7.91 12.05 -2.20
C LEU A 59 7.02 11.16 -3.09
N PRO A 60 6.36 10.13 -2.52
CA PRO A 60 5.38 9.33 -3.26
C PRO A 60 4.22 10.19 -3.78
N ASP A 61 3.80 9.93 -5.01
CA ASP A 61 2.82 10.72 -5.76
C ASP A 61 1.35 10.44 -5.37
N LYS A 62 1.09 9.34 -4.65
CA LYS A 62 -0.26 8.96 -4.19
C LYS A 62 -0.24 8.43 -2.75
N SER A 63 -1.42 8.44 -2.13
CA SER A 63 -1.60 7.88 -0.78
C SER A 63 -1.40 6.36 -0.74
N ASN A 64 -1.40 5.79 0.45
CA ASN A 64 -1.16 4.37 0.73
C ASN A 64 0.25 3.87 0.40
N TYR A 65 1.23 4.78 0.28
CA TYR A 65 2.63 4.39 0.33
C TYR A 65 3.02 4.04 1.77
N LYS A 66 3.72 2.92 1.95
CA LYS A 66 4.18 2.43 3.25
C LYS A 66 5.71 2.45 3.28
N TRP A 67 6.27 3.01 4.34
CA TRP A 67 7.68 2.86 4.68
C TRP A 67 7.83 1.90 5.86
N ILE A 68 8.78 0.99 5.75
CA ILE A 68 9.30 0.17 6.86
C ILE A 68 10.76 0.50 7.01
N TYR A 69 11.20 0.92 8.19
CA TYR A 69 12.59 1.21 8.48
C TYR A 69 13.13 0.26 9.55
N ASN A 70 14.40 -0.10 9.39
CA ASN A 70 15.21 -0.83 10.38
C ASN A 70 16.44 0.01 10.72
N GLY A 71 16.88 -0.03 11.98
CA GLY A 71 17.96 0.81 12.47
C GLY A 71 18.80 0.15 13.57
N THR A 72 19.66 0.97 14.15
CA THR A 72 20.57 0.59 15.24
C THR A 72 19.82 0.09 16.48
N ALA A 73 20.40 -0.86 17.21
CA ALA A 73 19.84 -1.42 18.45
C ALA A 73 18.40 -1.96 18.29
N GLU A 74 18.19 -2.76 17.24
CA GLU A 74 16.90 -3.40 16.92
C GLU A 74 15.74 -2.42 16.68
N TYR A 75 16.06 -1.13 16.51
CA TYR A 75 15.06 -0.12 16.21
C TYR A 75 14.37 -0.44 14.88
N GLY A 76 13.04 -0.31 14.88
CA GLY A 76 12.26 -0.31 13.66
C GLY A 76 11.04 0.57 13.80
N HIS A 77 10.56 1.10 12.69
CA HIS A 77 9.27 1.80 12.67
C HIS A 77 8.62 1.69 11.30
N LYS A 78 7.32 1.97 11.26
CA LYS A 78 6.55 2.02 10.02
C LYS A 78 5.82 3.34 9.90
N LEU A 79 5.76 3.87 8.69
CA LEU A 79 4.94 5.04 8.31
C LEU A 79 4.01 4.64 7.15
N ILE A 80 2.83 5.24 7.10
CA ILE A 80 1.89 5.13 5.98
C ILE A 80 1.47 6.55 5.58
N LEU A 81 1.57 6.86 4.29
CA LEU A 81 1.04 8.09 3.71
C LEU A 81 -0.47 7.98 3.61
N ASN A 82 -1.20 8.66 4.47
CA ASN A 82 -2.65 8.59 4.50
C ASN A 82 -3.28 9.52 3.47
N ASN A 83 -2.72 10.73 3.32
CA ASN A 83 -3.30 11.75 2.47
C ASN A 83 -2.25 12.71 1.90
N ILE A 84 -2.55 13.24 0.72
CA ILE A 84 -1.85 14.36 0.09
C ILE A 84 -2.89 15.47 -0.10
N THR A 85 -2.62 16.66 0.43
CA THR A 85 -3.50 17.82 0.31
C THR A 85 -2.80 18.91 -0.48
N ASP A 86 -3.26 19.14 -1.71
CA ASP A 86 -2.84 20.28 -2.53
C ASP A 86 -3.60 21.54 -2.10
N LEU A 87 -2.87 22.56 -1.65
CA LEU A 87 -3.37 23.90 -1.37
C LEU A 87 -2.73 24.89 -2.35
N LYS A 88 -3.29 26.11 -2.43
CA LYS A 88 -2.83 27.14 -3.37
C LYS A 88 -1.34 27.48 -3.20
N ASP A 89 -0.85 27.47 -1.96
CA ASP A 89 0.48 27.95 -1.56
C ASP A 89 1.43 26.84 -1.08
N ARG A 90 0.92 25.62 -0.92
CA ARG A 90 1.67 24.49 -0.34
C ARG A 90 1.03 23.15 -0.64
N VAL A 91 1.81 22.09 -0.48
CA VAL A 91 1.31 20.70 -0.49
C VAL A 91 1.66 20.03 0.82
N ILE A 92 0.70 19.32 1.41
CA ILE A 92 0.84 18.67 2.71
C ILE A 92 0.65 17.16 2.57
N TYR A 93 1.67 16.39 2.95
CA TYR A 93 1.63 14.94 3.05
C TYR A 93 1.42 14.56 4.50
N SER A 94 0.34 13.85 4.80
CA SER A 94 0.02 13.42 6.16
C SER A 94 0.31 11.94 6.35
N LEU A 95 1.25 11.65 7.24
CA LEU A 95 1.73 10.31 7.55
C LEU A 95 1.34 9.93 8.99
N LYS A 96 0.99 8.66 9.18
CA LYS A 96 0.86 8.05 10.50
C LYS A 96 1.68 6.78 10.57
N GLY A 97 2.15 6.46 11.76
CA GLY A 97 3.00 5.32 11.94
C GLY A 97 3.11 4.89 13.38
N LYS A 98 4.02 3.94 13.59
CA LYS A 98 4.43 3.53 14.92
C LYS A 98 5.84 2.97 14.92
N VAL A 99 6.54 3.16 16.03
CA VAL A 99 7.74 2.41 16.37
C VAL A 99 7.35 0.96 16.64
N ILE A 100 8.21 0.02 16.21
CA ILE A 100 8.05 -1.41 16.45
C ILE A 100 8.59 -1.68 17.84
N ASP A 101 7.70 -2.09 18.75
CA ASP A 101 8.09 -2.54 20.07
C ASP A 101 8.59 -3.98 20.01
N VAL A 102 9.89 -4.16 20.16
CA VAL A 102 10.56 -5.48 20.21
C VAL A 102 10.67 -6.03 21.64
N SER A 103 10.28 -5.24 22.65
CA SER A 103 10.37 -5.62 24.07
C SER A 103 9.23 -6.52 24.54
N ASN A 104 8.31 -6.90 23.64
CA ASN A 104 7.13 -7.69 23.96
C ASN A 104 6.24 -7.05 25.04
N GLY A 105 6.13 -5.72 25.05
CA GLY A 105 5.31 -4.95 25.98
C GLY A 105 5.98 -4.51 27.27
N GLU A 106 7.29 -4.76 27.45
CA GLU A 106 8.05 -4.26 28.60
C GLU A 106 8.36 -2.75 28.50
N ALA A 107 8.43 -2.22 27.28
CA ALA A 107 8.74 -0.82 27.04
C ALA A 107 7.48 0.06 27.22
N GLU A 108 7.57 1.01 28.14
CA GLU A 108 6.50 1.97 28.42
C GLU A 108 6.56 3.20 27.49
N GLY A 109 5.41 3.83 27.25
CA GLY A 109 5.26 5.10 26.52
C GLY A 109 4.45 5.01 25.23
N ASP A 110 4.34 6.13 24.51
CA ASP A 110 3.62 6.19 23.24
C ASP A 110 4.53 5.86 22.04
N PHE A 111 4.21 4.77 21.34
CA PHE A 111 4.93 4.35 20.14
C PHE A 111 4.35 4.94 18.86
N ASN A 112 3.24 5.70 18.93
CA ASN A 112 2.64 6.29 17.76
C ASN A 112 3.51 7.41 17.18
N ILE A 113 3.42 7.55 15.85
CA ILE A 113 4.11 8.61 15.11
C ILE A 113 3.05 9.33 14.28
N SER A 114 3.02 10.65 14.39
CA SER A 114 2.32 11.54 13.46
C SER A 114 3.35 12.42 12.78
N LEU A 115 3.36 12.44 11.44
CA LEU A 115 4.34 13.18 10.66
C LEU A 115 3.65 13.91 9.52
N LEU A 116 4.04 15.17 9.30
CA LEU A 116 3.66 15.97 8.16
C LEU A 116 4.89 16.35 7.36
N TYR A 117 4.86 16.12 6.06
CA TYR A 117 5.74 16.83 5.14
C TYR A 117 4.96 17.98 4.50
N THR A 118 5.52 19.19 4.54
CA THR A 118 4.96 20.36 3.88
C THR A 118 5.95 20.86 2.84
N ILE A 119 5.51 20.93 1.58
CA ILE A 119 6.25 21.58 0.50
C ILE A 119 5.68 22.99 0.34
N LYS A 120 6.51 24.01 0.55
CA LYS A 120 6.16 25.41 0.33
C LYS A 120 7.43 26.23 0.13
N ASN A 121 7.36 27.31 -0.66
CA ASN A 121 8.47 28.25 -0.84
C ASN A 121 9.84 27.61 -1.18
N GLY A 122 9.84 26.54 -1.98
CA GLY A 122 11.07 25.81 -2.33
C GLY A 122 11.70 25.04 -1.16
N GLU A 123 10.92 24.73 -0.13
CA GLU A 123 11.35 23.99 1.06
C GLU A 123 10.48 22.76 1.26
N LEU A 124 11.11 21.61 1.52
CA LEU A 124 10.46 20.43 2.06
C LEU A 124 10.68 20.40 3.58
N ILE A 125 9.62 20.61 4.34
CA ILE A 125 9.64 20.74 5.79
C ILE A 125 9.02 19.50 6.44
N GLN A 126 9.71 18.89 7.40
CA GLN A 126 9.16 17.84 8.24
C GLN A 126 8.67 18.44 9.55
N ASN A 127 7.45 18.08 9.93
CA ASN A 127 6.87 18.30 11.26
C ASN A 127 6.50 16.94 11.85
N LYS A 128 6.87 16.66 13.10
CA LYS A 128 6.56 15.38 13.75
C LYS A 128 6.10 15.52 15.19
N ASP A 129 5.25 14.59 15.57
CA ASP A 129 4.79 14.35 16.93
C ASP A 129 5.01 12.86 17.25
N GLU A 130 5.90 12.60 18.19
CA GLU A 130 6.39 11.28 18.57
C GLU A 130 7.12 11.32 19.91
N GLU A 131 7.07 10.21 20.64
CA GLU A 131 7.83 10.03 21.88
C GLU A 131 9.10 9.17 21.69
N LYS A 132 8.99 8.06 20.93
CA LYS A 132 10.02 7.00 20.86
C LYS A 132 10.75 6.89 19.51
N MET A 133 10.53 7.78 18.55
CA MET A 133 11.13 7.68 17.22
C MET A 133 12.62 8.03 17.24
N LEU A 134 13.47 7.14 16.71
CA LEU A 134 14.89 7.40 16.48
C LEU A 134 15.06 8.30 15.26
N ASP A 135 14.73 9.57 15.37
CA ASP A 135 14.86 10.57 14.30
C ASP A 135 15.47 11.87 14.87
N SER A 136 15.34 12.99 14.16
CA SER A 136 15.83 14.30 14.59
C SER A 136 15.42 14.63 16.03
N LYS A 137 16.28 15.33 16.77
CA LYS A 137 15.90 15.88 18.09
C LYS A 137 14.96 17.09 17.98
N PHE A 138 14.69 17.55 16.76
CA PHE A 138 13.83 18.68 16.44
C PHE A 138 12.49 18.18 15.91
N ASN A 139 11.38 18.78 16.35
CA ASN A 139 10.04 18.42 15.89
C ASN A 139 9.73 19.05 14.52
N GLU A 140 10.35 20.19 14.19
CA GLU A 140 10.28 20.83 12.88
C GLU A 140 11.70 21.00 12.31
N ILE A 141 11.89 20.63 11.05
CA ILE A 141 13.16 20.81 10.33
C ILE A 141 12.89 20.93 8.82
N ILE A 142 13.61 21.85 8.15
CA ILE A 142 13.70 21.88 6.68
C ILE A 142 14.60 20.72 6.28
N ILE A 143 14.02 19.72 5.61
CA ILE A 143 14.70 18.52 5.13
C ILE A 143 15.59 18.87 3.93
N ILE A 144 15.07 19.57 2.94
CA ILE A 144 15.85 19.96 1.77
C ILE A 144 15.25 21.22 1.15
N LYS A 145 16.11 22.03 0.54
CA LYS A 145 15.75 23.32 -0.04
C LYS A 145 16.25 23.43 -1.47
N THR A 146 15.45 24.06 -2.33
CA THR A 146 15.84 24.37 -3.71
C THR A 146 16.92 25.47 -3.75
N PRO A 147 17.74 25.52 -4.81
CA PRO A 147 17.80 24.57 -5.92
C PRO A 147 18.34 23.19 -5.51
N LEU A 148 17.80 22.11 -6.08
CA LEU A 148 18.24 20.73 -5.84
C LEU A 148 19.58 20.44 -6.55
N LYS A 149 20.65 21.10 -6.08
CA LYS A 149 21.99 21.03 -6.66
C LYS A 149 23.02 20.75 -5.57
N LYS A 150 24.03 19.93 -5.91
CA LYS A 150 25.15 19.66 -5.02
C LYS A 150 25.84 20.97 -4.62
N GLY A 151 26.15 21.12 -3.33
CA GLY A 151 26.72 22.33 -2.75
C GLY A 151 25.71 23.43 -2.44
N ASN A 152 24.40 23.21 -2.68
CA ASN A 152 23.39 24.16 -2.19
C ASN A 152 23.40 24.15 -0.66
N THR A 153 23.46 25.34 -0.05
CA THR A 153 23.56 25.50 1.40
C THR A 153 22.49 26.44 1.94
N TRP A 154 22.07 26.20 3.18
CA TRP A 154 21.19 27.10 3.91
C TRP A 154 21.45 27.03 5.40
N LYS A 155 20.97 28.04 6.13
CA LYS A 155 20.89 28.00 7.59
C LYS A 155 19.44 27.87 8.01
N GLN A 156 19.19 27.16 9.11
CA GLN A 156 17.87 27.10 9.72
C GLN A 156 17.97 27.16 11.23
N GLU A 157 17.07 27.92 11.85
CA GLU A 157 16.90 27.93 13.29
C GLU A 157 15.94 26.81 13.69
N VAL A 158 16.32 26.04 14.70
CA VAL A 158 15.55 24.88 15.18
C VAL A 158 15.47 24.89 16.70
N ILE A 159 14.40 24.32 17.23
CA ILE A 159 14.13 24.19 18.66
C ILE A 159 14.06 22.71 19.00
N ASN A 160 14.90 22.25 19.94
CA ASN A 160 14.85 20.87 20.40
C ASN A 160 13.67 20.64 21.36
N LYS A 161 13.41 19.37 21.74
CA LYS A 161 12.32 19.03 22.67
C LYS A 161 12.44 19.70 24.05
N ASP A 162 13.64 20.14 24.45
CA ASP A 162 13.88 20.88 25.70
C ASP A 162 13.66 22.40 25.58
N GLY A 163 13.26 22.90 24.40
CA GLY A 163 13.06 24.32 24.13
C GLY A 163 14.33 25.12 23.81
N LYS A 164 15.49 24.45 23.71
CA LYS A 164 16.76 25.08 23.35
C LYS A 164 16.81 25.36 21.85
N LYS A 165 17.06 26.63 21.52
CA LYS A 165 17.30 27.11 20.16
C LYS A 165 18.75 26.84 19.73
N THR A 166 18.94 26.43 18.48
CA THR A 166 20.24 26.45 17.80
C THR A 166 20.05 26.73 16.31
N THR A 167 21.16 26.92 15.60
CA THR A 167 21.17 27.06 14.14
C THR A 167 21.91 25.87 13.54
N LEU A 168 21.34 25.29 12.47
CA LEU A 168 22.01 24.27 11.67
C LEU A 168 22.55 24.89 10.38
N ASN A 169 23.80 24.60 10.05
CA ASN A 169 24.35 24.77 8.71
C ASN A 169 24.02 23.52 7.90
N CYS A 170 23.36 23.70 6.75
CA CYS A 170 22.82 22.59 5.96
C CYS A 170 23.40 22.62 4.56
N GLU A 171 23.63 21.44 3.96
CA GLU A 171 24.17 21.31 2.61
C GLU A 171 23.63 20.07 1.89
N ILE A 172 23.31 20.20 0.60
CA ILE A 172 23.20 19.05 -0.31
C ILE A 172 24.62 18.59 -0.68
N THR A 173 25.16 17.64 0.06
CA THR A 173 26.56 17.21 -0.08
C THR A 173 26.78 16.34 -1.31
N ASN A 174 25.74 15.65 -1.79
CA ASN A 174 25.84 14.75 -2.93
C ASN A 174 24.53 14.58 -3.69
N ILE A 175 24.64 14.28 -4.98
CA ILE A 175 23.53 13.84 -5.84
C ILE A 175 24.05 12.70 -6.70
N LYS A 176 23.36 11.55 -6.65
CA LYS A 176 23.67 10.37 -7.48
C LYS A 176 22.47 10.04 -8.34
N LYS A 177 22.68 9.77 -9.63
CA LYS A 177 21.65 9.23 -10.50
C LYS A 177 21.63 7.70 -10.40
N GLU A 178 20.49 7.13 -10.03
CA GLU A 178 20.23 5.70 -9.96
C GLU A 178 19.12 5.34 -10.95
N LYS A 179 19.49 4.73 -12.09
CA LYS A 179 18.58 4.49 -13.22
C LYS A 179 17.88 5.80 -13.64
N ASP A 180 16.58 5.90 -13.39
CA ASP A 180 15.71 7.02 -13.78
C ASP A 180 15.33 7.93 -12.59
N THR A 181 16.00 7.78 -11.46
CA THR A 181 15.76 8.57 -10.23
C THR A 181 17.06 9.16 -9.68
N TYR A 182 16.96 10.25 -8.92
CA TYR A 182 18.08 10.80 -8.17
C TYR A 182 18.00 10.46 -6.68
N LEU A 183 19.19 10.30 -6.10
CA LEU A 183 19.46 10.15 -4.69
C LEU A 183 20.24 11.36 -4.19
N TYR A 184 19.66 12.09 -3.24
CA TYR A 184 20.23 13.27 -2.60
C TYR A 184 20.79 12.88 -1.24
N GLU A 185 22.00 13.32 -0.93
CA GLU A 185 22.60 13.22 0.41
C GLU A 185 22.65 14.63 1.00
N VAL A 186 22.05 14.81 2.18
CA VAL A 186 21.93 16.11 2.86
C VAL A 186 22.54 16.01 4.24
N ARG A 187 23.35 17.00 4.62
CA ARG A 187 23.99 17.11 5.92
C ARG A 187 23.52 18.35 6.67
N TYR A 188 23.38 18.23 7.99
CA TYR A 188 22.99 19.31 8.90
C TYR A 188 23.96 19.31 10.07
N ASP A 189 24.74 20.37 10.23
CA ASP A 189 25.72 20.52 11.31
C ASP A 189 25.26 21.62 12.28
N ASP A 190 25.20 21.31 13.58
CA ASP A 190 24.92 22.28 14.63
C ASP A 190 26.11 23.24 14.78
N ILE A 191 25.88 24.55 14.67
CA ILE A 191 26.99 25.51 14.77
C ILE A 191 27.58 25.61 16.18
N ASN A 192 26.88 25.11 17.19
CA ASN A 192 27.22 25.24 18.59
C ASN A 192 27.68 23.93 19.24
N SER A 193 27.75 22.82 18.50
CA SER A 193 28.18 21.52 19.02
C SER A 193 28.67 20.58 17.91
N ASP A 194 29.24 19.43 18.28
CA ASP A 194 29.63 18.39 17.32
C ASP A 194 28.43 17.59 16.77
N TYR A 195 27.20 17.99 17.13
CA TYR A 195 25.99 17.32 16.67
C TYR A 195 25.78 17.53 15.17
N TYR A 196 25.50 16.43 14.47
CA TYR A 196 25.08 16.48 13.08
C TYR A 196 23.99 15.45 12.77
N GLU A 197 23.27 15.70 11.68
CA GLU A 197 22.37 14.75 11.03
C GLU A 197 22.77 14.57 9.57
N GLU A 198 22.51 13.40 9.01
CA GLU A 198 22.54 13.17 7.56
C GLU A 198 21.28 12.43 7.12
N ARG A 199 20.77 12.80 5.95
CA ARG A 199 19.64 12.14 5.29
C ARG A 199 20.02 11.73 3.88
N LYS A 200 19.50 10.58 3.47
CA LYS A 200 19.46 10.15 2.07
C LYS A 200 18.01 10.20 1.60
N ILE A 201 17.75 10.93 0.53
CA ILE A 201 16.41 11.17 -0.01
C ILE A 201 16.39 10.71 -1.45
N LYS A 202 15.45 9.81 -1.79
CA LYS A 202 15.32 9.25 -3.13
C LYS A 202 14.01 9.68 -3.77
N GLU A 203 14.06 10.07 -5.03
CA GLU A 203 12.87 10.45 -5.79
C GLU A 203 11.80 9.36 -5.77
N ASN A 204 10.55 9.79 -5.68
CA ASN A 204 9.32 9.01 -5.57
C ASN A 204 9.23 8.10 -4.33
N ILE A 205 10.20 8.19 -3.40
CA ILE A 205 10.26 7.37 -2.19
C ILE A 205 10.32 8.24 -0.94
N GLY A 206 11.08 9.32 -0.92
CA GLY A 206 11.33 10.15 0.26
C GLY A 206 12.62 9.76 0.98
N ILE A 207 12.65 9.91 2.30
CA ILE A 207 13.83 9.58 3.11
C ILE A 207 14.05 8.06 3.06
N ILE A 208 15.22 7.61 2.61
CA ILE A 208 15.59 6.19 2.61
C ILE A 208 16.62 5.85 3.70
N SER A 209 17.27 6.86 4.27
CA SER A 209 18.15 6.69 5.41
C SER A 209 18.29 7.98 6.20
N PHE A 210 18.43 7.83 7.50
CA PHE A 210 18.73 8.88 8.45
C PHE A 210 19.84 8.39 9.36
N LYS A 211 20.80 9.26 9.67
CA LYS A 211 21.79 9.05 10.73
C LYS A 211 21.99 10.35 11.50
N ARG A 212 22.32 10.24 12.78
CA ARG A 212 22.70 11.37 13.63
C ARG A 212 23.85 10.98 14.54
N TYR A 213 24.63 11.98 14.89
CA TYR A 213 25.62 11.85 15.95
C TYR A 213 24.95 11.64 17.30
N MET A 214 25.43 10.66 18.06
CA MET A 214 25.07 10.45 19.45
C MET A 214 26.33 10.36 20.30
N LYS A 215 26.29 11.01 21.47
CA LYS A 215 27.31 10.89 22.49
C LYS A 215 26.68 10.32 23.75
N LEU A 216 27.20 9.19 24.21
CA LEU A 216 26.80 8.55 25.46
C LEU A 216 28.05 8.40 26.32
N ASN A 217 28.14 9.15 27.42
CA ASN A 217 29.35 9.27 28.24
C ASN A 217 30.55 9.76 27.42
N GLU A 218 31.66 9.01 27.43
CA GLU A 218 32.87 9.30 26.67
C GLU A 218 32.80 8.78 25.22
N ASP A 219 31.85 7.89 24.91
CA ASP A 219 31.73 7.28 23.60
C ASP A 219 30.85 8.11 22.66
N ALA A 220 31.32 8.20 21.41
CA ALA A 220 30.64 8.88 20.32
C ALA A 220 30.42 7.89 19.17
N PHE A 221 29.19 7.80 18.69
CA PHE A 221 28.82 6.90 17.61
C PHE A 221 27.62 7.42 16.82
N ASP A 222 27.47 6.94 15.60
CA ASP A 222 26.31 7.24 14.77
C ASP A 222 25.16 6.29 15.10
N MET A 223 23.96 6.85 15.21
CA MET A 223 22.72 6.08 15.25
C MET A 223 21.81 6.50 14.12
N GLY A 224 21.02 5.55 13.62
CA GLY A 224 20.19 5.81 12.46
C GLY A 224 19.33 4.65 12.05
N TYR A 225 18.63 4.86 10.94
CA TYR A 225 17.78 3.87 10.30
C TYR A 225 17.90 3.94 8.78
N SER A 226 17.46 2.87 8.14
CA SER A 226 17.42 2.73 6.68
C SER A 226 16.15 2.02 6.25
N LEU A 227 15.69 2.35 5.04
CA LEU A 227 14.47 1.80 4.48
C LEU A 227 14.66 0.31 4.19
N TYR A 228 13.73 -0.50 4.69
CA TYR A 228 13.59 -1.88 4.27
C TYR A 228 12.76 -1.92 2.98
N GLU A 229 13.46 -1.76 1.85
CA GLU A 229 12.85 -1.62 0.51
C GLU A 229 11.87 -2.75 0.18
N LYS A 230 12.21 -4.00 0.52
CA LYS A 230 11.39 -5.18 0.20
C LYS A 230 10.00 -5.17 0.84
N ALA A 231 9.82 -4.44 1.95
CA ALA A 231 8.54 -4.36 2.66
C ALA A 231 7.88 -2.97 2.58
N SER A 232 8.48 -2.06 1.81
CA SER A 232 8.04 -0.69 1.58
C SER A 232 7.47 -0.55 0.17
N GLY A 233 6.62 0.44 -0.06
CA GLY A 233 5.94 0.65 -1.34
C GLY A 233 4.43 0.84 -1.18
N TYR A 234 3.71 0.86 -2.29
CA TYR A 234 2.26 1.00 -2.29
C TYR A 234 1.58 -0.25 -1.71
N LEU A 235 0.67 -0.06 -0.76
CA LEU A 235 0.03 -1.17 -0.04
C LEU A 235 -0.68 -2.16 -0.97
N ASN A 236 -1.37 -1.67 -2.01
CA ASN A 236 -2.04 -2.53 -2.97
C ASN A 236 -1.03 -3.35 -3.77
N GLU A 237 0.04 -2.72 -4.22
CA GLU A 237 1.12 -3.37 -4.94
C GLU A 237 1.75 -4.49 -4.09
N LEU A 238 2.11 -4.19 -2.84
CA LEU A 238 2.65 -5.18 -1.90
C LEU A 238 1.68 -6.35 -1.68
N LYS A 239 0.37 -6.08 -1.52
CA LYS A 239 -0.65 -7.12 -1.32
C LYS A 239 -0.89 -7.98 -2.57
N LEU A 240 -0.96 -7.38 -3.76
CA LEU A 240 -1.16 -8.15 -4.99
C LEU A 240 0.08 -8.97 -5.33
N LYS A 241 1.28 -8.39 -5.20
CA LYS A 241 2.55 -9.08 -5.46
C LYS A 241 2.81 -10.22 -4.51
N SER A 242 2.40 -10.10 -3.24
CA SER A 242 2.58 -11.18 -2.27
C SER A 242 1.80 -12.45 -2.66
N LEU A 243 0.80 -12.37 -3.54
CA LEU A 243 0.09 -13.55 -4.05
C LEU A 243 0.74 -14.14 -5.31
N LEU A 244 1.79 -13.54 -5.87
CA LEU A 244 2.50 -14.15 -7.00
C LEU A 244 3.30 -15.38 -6.54
N PRO A 245 3.39 -16.44 -7.36
CA PRO A 245 4.38 -17.48 -7.14
C PRO A 245 5.81 -16.92 -7.37
N PRO A 246 6.86 -17.65 -6.96
CA PRO A 246 8.22 -17.27 -7.28
C PRO A 246 8.39 -17.19 -8.80
N LEU A 247 8.97 -16.08 -9.26
CA LEU A 247 9.20 -15.86 -10.68
C LEU A 247 10.28 -16.80 -11.21
N ASP A 248 10.16 -17.15 -12.49
CA ASP A 248 11.14 -17.94 -13.23
C ASP A 248 11.41 -19.33 -12.62
N LYS A 249 10.43 -19.84 -11.86
CA LYS A 249 10.39 -21.19 -11.30
C LYS A 249 9.34 -22.05 -11.97
N ASN A 250 9.58 -23.35 -12.00
CA ASN A 250 8.60 -24.29 -12.55
C ASN A 250 7.51 -24.54 -11.52
N ILE A 251 6.27 -24.29 -11.90
CA ILE A 251 5.10 -24.54 -11.08
C ILE A 251 4.36 -25.72 -11.68
N MET A 252 4.11 -26.75 -10.86
CA MET A 252 3.43 -27.96 -11.29
C MET A 252 2.04 -28.09 -10.67
N TYR A 253 1.08 -28.51 -11.48
CA TYR A 253 -0.31 -28.71 -11.12
C TYR A 253 -0.78 -30.10 -11.52
N HIS A 254 -1.52 -30.75 -10.62
CA HIS A 254 -2.14 -32.06 -10.84
C HIS A 254 -3.63 -31.99 -10.54
N GLY A 255 -4.43 -32.64 -11.36
CA GLY A 255 -5.88 -32.72 -11.22
C GLY A 255 -6.39 -34.14 -11.36
N LEU A 256 -7.71 -34.25 -11.38
CA LEU A 256 -8.41 -35.53 -11.57
C LEU A 256 -8.19 -36.08 -12.98
N ALA A 257 -8.39 -37.39 -13.14
CA ALA A 257 -8.36 -38.08 -14.43
C ALA A 257 -7.07 -37.81 -15.25
N GLU A 258 -5.92 -37.91 -14.57
CA GLU A 258 -4.58 -37.69 -15.15
C GLU A 258 -4.35 -36.29 -15.71
N TYR A 259 -5.24 -35.31 -15.46
CA TYR A 259 -4.99 -33.94 -15.86
C TYR A 259 -3.79 -33.38 -15.10
N GLY A 260 -2.91 -32.69 -15.81
CA GLY A 260 -1.80 -31.98 -15.22
C GLY A 260 -1.26 -30.92 -16.15
N HIS A 261 -0.58 -29.94 -15.60
CA HIS A 261 0.21 -29.00 -16.38
C HIS A 261 1.33 -28.44 -15.53
N MET A 262 2.32 -27.86 -16.20
CA MET A 262 3.38 -27.11 -15.56
C MET A 262 3.65 -25.83 -16.33
N GLY A 263 4.28 -24.85 -15.70
CA GLY A 263 4.73 -23.68 -16.40
C GLY A 263 5.60 -22.77 -15.57
N VAL A 264 6.04 -21.68 -16.20
CA VAL A 264 6.89 -20.67 -15.57
C VAL A 264 6.19 -19.32 -15.68
N LEU A 265 6.10 -18.61 -14.56
CA LEU A 265 5.65 -17.22 -14.51
C LEU A 265 6.87 -16.29 -14.61
N SER A 266 6.88 -15.41 -15.61
CA SER A 266 7.95 -14.42 -15.79
C SER A 266 7.37 -13.01 -15.87
N LYS A 267 8.04 -12.04 -15.23
CA LYS A 267 7.68 -10.62 -15.37
C LYS A 267 7.91 -10.14 -16.80
N GLN A 268 6.97 -9.37 -17.36
CA GLN A 268 7.10 -8.74 -18.68
C GLN A 268 7.38 -7.23 -18.53
N SER A 269 6.54 -6.54 -17.77
CA SER A 269 6.63 -5.10 -17.48
C SER A 269 6.05 -4.84 -16.09
N GLU A 270 6.47 -3.74 -15.47
CA GLU A 270 6.04 -3.39 -14.12
C GLU A 270 6.24 -1.90 -13.88
N ASP A 271 5.15 -1.16 -14.09
CA ASP A 271 4.99 0.25 -13.72
C ASP A 271 3.75 0.35 -12.80
N ASP A 272 2.80 1.25 -13.07
CA ASP A 272 1.50 1.29 -12.38
C ASP A 272 0.65 0.03 -12.58
N VAL A 273 0.99 -0.75 -13.62
CA VAL A 273 0.40 -2.04 -13.93
C VAL A 273 1.54 -3.05 -14.09
N GLY A 274 1.44 -4.16 -13.38
CA GLY A 274 2.36 -5.29 -13.55
C GLY A 274 1.81 -6.32 -14.53
N GLU A 275 2.56 -6.66 -15.57
CA GLU A 275 2.20 -7.75 -16.49
C GLU A 275 3.15 -8.95 -16.30
N PHE A 276 2.55 -10.12 -16.06
CA PHE A 276 3.28 -11.37 -15.85
C PHE A 276 2.78 -12.43 -16.83
N LEU A 277 3.72 -13.07 -17.53
CA LEU A 277 3.43 -14.08 -18.53
C LEU A 277 3.68 -15.48 -17.95
N PHE A 278 2.63 -16.28 -17.85
CA PHE A 278 2.73 -17.70 -17.56
C PHE A 278 2.81 -18.50 -18.86
N LYS A 279 3.92 -19.21 -19.06
CA LYS A 279 4.11 -20.14 -20.19
C LYS A 279 3.87 -21.56 -19.70
N GLY A 280 2.71 -22.12 -20.04
CA GLY A 280 2.27 -23.43 -19.60
C GLY A 280 2.46 -24.52 -20.66
N LYS A 281 2.66 -25.76 -20.20
CA LYS A 281 2.63 -26.99 -20.98
C LYS A 281 1.72 -27.99 -20.32
N TYR A 282 0.86 -28.63 -21.11
CA TYR A 282 0.03 -29.72 -20.61
C TYR A 282 0.91 -30.93 -20.28
N ARG A 283 0.62 -31.56 -19.15
CA ARG A 283 1.17 -32.83 -18.69
C ARG A 283 0.01 -33.70 -18.25
N ASP A 284 -0.88 -33.98 -19.19
CA ASP A 284 -1.97 -34.89 -18.96
C ASP A 284 -1.72 -36.24 -19.64
N GLY A 285 -2.31 -37.30 -19.10
CA GLY A 285 -2.19 -38.67 -19.63
C GLY A 285 -2.80 -38.86 -21.03
N SER A 286 -3.33 -37.80 -21.65
CA SER A 286 -3.99 -37.83 -22.96
C SER A 286 -3.06 -38.16 -24.13
N GLY A 287 -1.74 -37.97 -23.96
CA GLY A 287 -0.76 -38.10 -25.05
C GLY A 287 -0.81 -36.97 -26.10
N LEU A 288 -1.75 -36.03 -26.00
CA LEU A 288 -1.93 -34.93 -26.95
C LEU A 288 -1.01 -33.73 -26.70
N GLY A 289 -0.35 -33.68 -25.53
CA GLY A 289 0.54 -32.60 -25.15
C GLY A 289 -0.08 -31.21 -25.30
N GLY A 290 0.76 -30.23 -25.59
CA GLY A 290 0.35 -28.86 -25.94
C GLY A 290 0.91 -27.79 -25.01
N GLU A 291 0.76 -26.54 -25.45
CA GLU A 291 1.27 -25.36 -24.76
C GLU A 291 0.22 -24.25 -24.72
N PHE A 292 0.28 -23.42 -23.69
CA PHE A 292 -0.59 -22.26 -23.53
C PHE A 292 0.16 -21.08 -22.91
N LYS A 293 -0.41 -19.89 -23.07
CA LYS A 293 0.10 -18.63 -22.52
C LYS A 293 -1.01 -17.87 -21.83
N ILE A 294 -0.75 -17.45 -20.60
CA ILE A 294 -1.66 -16.63 -19.80
C ILE A 294 -0.92 -15.36 -19.41
N ILE A 295 -1.54 -14.20 -19.60
CA ILE A 295 -1.08 -12.93 -19.04
C ILE A 295 -1.89 -12.65 -17.78
N TYR A 296 -1.19 -12.43 -16.67
CA TYR A 296 -1.73 -11.89 -15.44
C TYR A 296 -1.41 -10.40 -15.38
N THR A 297 -2.45 -9.58 -15.30
CA THR A 297 -2.33 -8.12 -15.19
C THR A 297 -2.71 -7.72 -13.77
N LEU A 298 -1.76 -7.15 -13.03
CA LEU A 298 -1.94 -6.61 -11.69
C LEU A 298 -2.14 -5.10 -11.83
N ASP A 299 -3.37 -4.62 -11.72
CA ASP A 299 -3.69 -3.19 -11.71
C ASP A 299 -3.65 -2.71 -10.26
N TYR A 300 -2.54 -2.08 -9.87
CA TYR A 300 -2.28 -1.68 -8.49
C TYR A 300 -3.20 -0.55 -8.02
N ALA A 301 -3.60 0.33 -8.94
CA ALA A 301 -4.52 1.42 -8.65
C ALA A 301 -5.93 0.90 -8.35
N LYS A 302 -6.44 -0.04 -9.17
CA LYS A 302 -7.76 -0.66 -8.96
C LYS A 302 -7.74 -1.80 -7.93
N GLY A 303 -6.57 -2.30 -7.56
CA GLY A 303 -6.42 -3.40 -6.62
C GLY A 303 -6.97 -4.72 -7.17
N ILE A 304 -6.80 -4.99 -8.47
CA ILE A 304 -7.35 -6.19 -9.13
C ILE A 304 -6.26 -7.00 -9.85
N VAL A 305 -6.52 -8.29 -10.00
CA VAL A 305 -5.73 -9.19 -10.86
C VAL A 305 -6.63 -9.71 -11.97
N ILE A 306 -6.20 -9.56 -13.22
CA ILE A 306 -6.92 -10.02 -14.41
C ILE A 306 -6.15 -11.17 -15.05
N GLU A 307 -6.84 -12.26 -15.37
CA GLU A 307 -6.31 -13.40 -16.12
C GLU A 307 -6.77 -13.36 -17.57
N ARG A 308 -5.82 -13.40 -18.51
CA ARG A 308 -6.08 -13.44 -19.95
C ARG A 308 -5.28 -14.54 -20.64
N VAL A 309 -5.97 -15.54 -21.17
CA VAL A 309 -5.37 -16.54 -22.06
C VAL A 309 -5.11 -15.89 -23.42
N THR A 310 -3.86 -15.92 -23.88
CA THR A 310 -3.44 -15.32 -25.16
C THR A 310 -3.11 -16.38 -26.21
N LYS A 311 -2.83 -17.61 -25.79
CA LYS A 311 -2.56 -18.73 -26.66
C LYS A 311 -2.95 -20.02 -25.96
N ASN A 312 -3.57 -20.93 -26.68
CA ASN A 312 -3.67 -22.35 -26.33
C ASN A 312 -3.54 -23.17 -27.62
N SER A 313 -2.73 -24.23 -27.59
CA SER A 313 -2.57 -25.15 -28.72
C SER A 313 -3.73 -26.14 -28.87
N ARG A 314 -4.62 -26.25 -27.87
CA ARG A 314 -5.83 -27.08 -27.93
C ARG A 314 -6.99 -26.34 -28.62
N LYS A 315 -8.16 -27.00 -28.68
CA LYS A 315 -9.33 -26.59 -29.48
C LYS A 315 -9.76 -25.13 -29.26
N ASP A 316 -9.79 -24.66 -28.02
CA ASP A 316 -10.17 -23.29 -27.69
C ASP A 316 -8.92 -22.43 -27.44
N LYS A 317 -8.55 -21.60 -28.42
CA LYS A 317 -7.29 -20.82 -28.41
C LYS A 317 -7.21 -19.79 -27.29
N LEU A 318 -8.35 -19.39 -26.72
CA LEU A 318 -8.46 -18.32 -25.71
C LEU A 318 -8.99 -18.83 -24.37
N LYS A 319 -8.99 -20.15 -24.15
CA LYS A 319 -9.38 -20.77 -22.88
C LYS A 319 -8.42 -21.89 -22.52
N VAL A 320 -8.25 -22.15 -21.23
CA VAL A 320 -7.47 -23.30 -20.74
C VAL A 320 -8.39 -24.19 -19.92
N ASN A 321 -8.80 -23.72 -18.74
CA ASN A 321 -9.69 -24.45 -17.82
C ASN A 321 -10.97 -23.66 -17.48
N SER A 322 -10.87 -22.35 -17.31
CA SER A 322 -12.03 -21.48 -17.14
C SER A 322 -12.74 -21.23 -18.48
N ILE A 323 -14.08 -21.17 -18.44
CA ILE A 323 -14.86 -20.72 -19.60
C ILE A 323 -14.93 -19.20 -19.71
N ILE A 324 -14.52 -18.48 -18.66
CA ILE A 324 -14.71 -17.03 -18.51
C ILE A 324 -13.46 -16.29 -19.04
N PRO A 325 -13.58 -15.52 -20.13
CA PRO A 325 -12.45 -14.77 -20.66
C PRO A 325 -12.19 -13.48 -19.86
N ASN A 326 -10.92 -13.06 -19.81
CA ASN A 326 -10.48 -11.79 -19.19
C ASN A 326 -10.98 -11.62 -17.74
N LEU A 327 -10.96 -12.70 -16.96
CA LEU A 327 -11.56 -12.75 -15.65
C LEU A 327 -10.78 -11.90 -14.64
N ILE A 328 -11.47 -11.07 -13.86
CA ILE A 328 -10.91 -10.50 -12.63
C ILE A 328 -10.87 -11.62 -11.58
N ILE A 329 -9.70 -12.22 -11.39
CA ILE A 329 -9.51 -13.39 -10.53
C ILE A 329 -9.29 -13.04 -9.05
N LEU A 330 -8.95 -11.79 -8.75
CA LEU A 330 -8.75 -11.32 -7.38
C LEU A 330 -9.04 -9.83 -7.34
N LYS A 331 -9.61 -9.37 -6.23
CA LYS A 331 -9.87 -7.96 -5.97
C LYS A 331 -9.69 -7.63 -4.48
N LEU A 332 -9.01 -6.53 -4.21
CA LEU A 332 -8.86 -5.97 -2.87
C LEU A 332 -10.19 -5.34 -2.39
N PRO A 333 -10.44 -5.30 -1.05
CA PRO A 333 -9.63 -5.91 0.00
C PRO A 333 -9.74 -7.44 0.04
N PHE A 334 -8.69 -8.13 0.49
CA PHE A 334 -8.71 -9.57 0.72
C PHE A 334 -9.38 -9.87 2.06
N GLU A 335 -10.71 -9.78 2.06
CA GLU A 335 -11.57 -9.98 3.22
C GLU A 335 -12.75 -10.89 2.83
N THR A 336 -13.12 -11.82 3.71
CA THR A 336 -14.29 -12.68 3.49
C THR A 336 -15.53 -11.83 3.28
N GLY A 337 -16.29 -12.14 2.23
CA GLY A 337 -17.47 -11.39 1.81
C GLY A 337 -17.21 -10.29 0.79
N ASN A 338 -15.95 -9.89 0.54
CA ASN A 338 -15.65 -8.97 -0.55
C ASN A 338 -16.12 -9.58 -1.88
N SER A 339 -16.84 -8.79 -2.68
CA SER A 339 -17.48 -9.26 -3.91
C SER A 339 -17.42 -8.23 -5.03
N TRP A 340 -17.51 -8.71 -6.27
CA TRP A 340 -17.54 -7.86 -7.46
C TRP A 340 -18.36 -8.48 -8.57
N HIS A 341 -18.78 -7.63 -9.50
CA HIS A 341 -19.50 -8.03 -10.70
C HIS A 341 -18.65 -7.71 -11.93
N GLN A 342 -18.76 -8.54 -12.96
CA GLN A 342 -18.09 -8.34 -14.24
C GLN A 342 -19.02 -8.76 -15.38
N ARG A 343 -19.15 -7.90 -16.39
CA ARG A 343 -19.73 -8.32 -17.67
C ARG A 343 -18.72 -9.15 -18.43
N VAL A 344 -19.13 -10.34 -18.84
CA VAL A 344 -18.29 -11.30 -19.57
C VAL A 344 -19.03 -11.81 -20.79
N ASN A 345 -18.30 -12.08 -21.86
CA ASN A 345 -18.88 -12.63 -23.09
C ASN A 345 -18.44 -14.09 -23.22
N ILE A 346 -19.41 -15.01 -23.26
CA ILE A 346 -19.18 -16.44 -23.41
C ILE A 346 -19.98 -16.91 -24.62
N ASN A 347 -19.28 -17.36 -25.68
CA ASN A 347 -19.86 -17.81 -26.94
C ASN A 347 -20.82 -16.78 -27.55
N ASP A 348 -20.36 -15.53 -27.67
CA ASP A 348 -21.07 -14.38 -28.24
C ASP A 348 -22.32 -13.92 -27.45
N LYS A 349 -22.54 -14.47 -26.25
CA LYS A 349 -23.59 -14.04 -25.33
C LYS A 349 -22.98 -13.32 -24.13
N GLU A 350 -23.52 -12.14 -23.81
CA GLU A 350 -23.12 -11.38 -22.63
C GLU A 350 -23.81 -11.95 -21.38
N TYR A 351 -23.03 -12.06 -20.30
CA TYR A 351 -23.45 -12.51 -19.00
C TYR A 351 -22.94 -11.57 -17.90
N ASN A 352 -23.66 -11.51 -16.79
CA ASN A 352 -23.18 -10.88 -15.57
C ASN A 352 -22.62 -11.95 -14.63
N MET A 353 -21.32 -11.87 -14.36
CA MET A 353 -20.60 -12.74 -13.44
C MET A 353 -20.53 -12.08 -12.06
N GLU A 354 -20.86 -12.82 -11.01
CA GLU A 354 -20.64 -12.43 -9.62
C GLU A 354 -19.46 -13.22 -9.05
N ALA A 355 -18.50 -12.54 -8.44
CA ALA A 355 -17.38 -13.14 -7.73
C ALA A 355 -17.41 -12.73 -6.26
N ARG A 356 -16.98 -13.64 -5.37
CA ARG A 356 -16.92 -13.40 -3.92
C ARG A 356 -15.77 -14.15 -3.26
N ILE A 357 -15.06 -13.49 -2.35
CA ILE A 357 -14.16 -14.16 -1.41
C ILE A 357 -15.02 -14.89 -0.38
N ILE A 358 -15.09 -16.22 -0.48
CA ILE A 358 -15.97 -17.04 0.35
C ILE A 358 -15.27 -17.59 1.59
N ASP A 359 -13.94 -17.65 1.60
CA ASP A 359 -13.16 -18.10 2.74
C ASP A 359 -11.75 -17.48 2.73
N ILE A 360 -11.22 -17.24 3.94
CA ILE A 360 -9.80 -16.94 4.19
C ILE A 360 -9.35 -17.82 5.34
N SER A 361 -8.68 -18.92 5.01
CA SER A 361 -8.19 -19.90 5.98
C SER A 361 -6.67 -19.83 6.14
N TYR A 362 -6.17 -20.44 7.21
CA TYR A 362 -4.73 -20.50 7.51
C TYR A 362 -4.33 -21.96 7.68
N LYS A 363 -3.43 -22.47 6.84
CA LYS A 363 -2.84 -23.81 7.05
C LYS A 363 -2.02 -23.79 8.34
N ASN A 364 -2.13 -24.85 9.15
CA ASN A 364 -1.37 -25.11 10.38
C ASN A 364 -1.70 -24.25 11.63
N LYS A 365 -2.96 -23.86 11.86
CA LYS A 365 -3.37 -23.42 13.21
C LYS A 365 -3.78 -24.61 14.05
N SER A 366 -2.88 -25.11 14.91
CA SER A 366 -3.31 -25.80 16.12
C SER A 366 -3.96 -24.77 17.04
N TYR A 367 -5.11 -25.11 17.61
CA TYR A 367 -5.86 -24.31 18.57
C TYR A 367 -4.94 -24.08 19.81
N TYR A 368 -4.61 -22.83 20.16
CA TYR A 368 -3.74 -22.32 21.28
C TYR A 368 -2.26 -21.98 20.99
N PRO A 369 -1.71 -20.91 21.62
CA PRO A 369 -2.16 -19.51 21.72
C PRO A 369 -1.29 -18.57 20.83
N PRO A 370 -1.64 -17.27 20.69
CA PRO A 370 -1.35 -16.46 19.51
C PRO A 370 -0.19 -15.48 19.70
N ASP A 371 1.00 -15.92 20.10
CA ASP A 371 2.15 -15.00 20.21
C ASP A 371 3.37 -15.64 19.56
N ILE A 372 3.57 -15.28 18.29
CA ILE A 372 4.82 -15.05 17.53
C ILE A 372 4.37 -14.90 16.07
N THR A 373 4.17 -13.65 15.65
CA THR A 373 3.75 -13.29 14.29
C THR A 373 4.93 -13.36 13.32
N TYR A 374 5.13 -14.53 12.72
CA TYR A 374 5.74 -14.66 11.40
C TYR A 374 4.77 -15.46 10.50
N GLU A 375 4.29 -14.82 9.44
CA GLU A 375 3.81 -15.47 8.21
C GLU A 375 2.71 -16.54 8.33
N THR A 376 1.51 -16.16 8.76
CA THR A 376 0.34 -17.02 8.51
C THR A 376 -0.08 -16.86 7.04
N ASN A 377 0.53 -17.64 6.12
CA ASN A 377 0.24 -17.62 4.68
C ASN A 377 -1.25 -17.98 4.42
N PRO A 378 -2.15 -16.99 4.27
CA PRO A 378 -3.57 -17.26 4.14
C PRO A 378 -3.84 -17.95 2.81
N ILE A 379 -4.86 -18.79 2.80
CA ILE A 379 -5.47 -19.32 1.58
C ILE A 379 -6.75 -18.53 1.36
N ILE A 380 -6.79 -17.78 0.26
CA ILE A 380 -7.95 -16.99 -0.16
C ILE A 380 -8.74 -17.84 -1.14
N LYS A 381 -9.97 -18.19 -0.80
CA LYS A 381 -10.88 -18.91 -1.67
C LYS A 381 -11.90 -17.97 -2.29
N VAL A 382 -11.97 -17.96 -3.62
CA VAL A 382 -12.88 -17.12 -4.41
C VAL A 382 -13.83 -18.01 -5.19
N ARG A 383 -15.12 -17.70 -5.17
CA ARG A 383 -16.15 -18.34 -5.98
C ARG A 383 -16.69 -17.37 -7.03
N TYR A 384 -16.91 -17.87 -8.24
CA TYR A 384 -17.45 -17.15 -9.38
C TYR A 384 -18.73 -17.83 -9.85
N LEU A 385 -19.76 -17.05 -10.10
CA LEU A 385 -21.11 -17.50 -10.43
C LEU A 385 -21.61 -16.81 -11.69
N ILE A 386 -22.09 -17.58 -12.66
CA ILE A 386 -22.77 -17.05 -13.85
C ILE A 386 -24.08 -17.81 -14.06
N LYS A 387 -25.20 -17.08 -13.98
CA LYS A 387 -26.54 -17.63 -14.22
C LYS A 387 -26.91 -17.59 -15.70
N GLY A 388 -27.79 -18.51 -16.13
CA GLY A 388 -28.30 -18.62 -17.49
C GLY A 388 -27.37 -19.34 -18.48
N ILE A 389 -26.45 -20.17 -17.98
CA ILE A 389 -25.59 -21.02 -18.81
C ILE A 389 -26.17 -22.43 -18.86
N ASP A 390 -26.74 -22.78 -20.01
CA ASP A 390 -27.41 -24.05 -20.24
C ASP A 390 -26.47 -25.26 -20.01
N GLY A 391 -27.04 -26.30 -19.40
CA GLY A 391 -26.37 -27.58 -19.17
C GLY A 391 -25.55 -27.66 -17.88
N TYR A 392 -25.60 -26.64 -17.03
CA TYR A 392 -25.13 -26.71 -15.64
C TYR A 392 -26.33 -26.81 -14.69
N PHE A 393 -26.11 -27.34 -13.49
CA PHE A 393 -27.13 -27.38 -12.45
C PHE A 393 -27.76 -25.99 -12.22
N ASN A 394 -29.09 -25.91 -12.29
CA ASN A 394 -29.87 -24.67 -12.21
C ASN A 394 -29.37 -23.57 -13.18
N ASP A 395 -28.95 -23.95 -14.38
CA ASP A 395 -28.37 -23.08 -15.42
C ASP A 395 -27.27 -22.15 -14.88
N THR A 396 -26.51 -22.62 -13.90
CA THR A 396 -25.51 -21.80 -13.20
C THR A 396 -24.13 -22.41 -13.32
N TYR A 397 -23.23 -21.72 -14.02
CA TYR A 397 -21.81 -22.04 -13.99
C TYR A 397 -21.19 -21.58 -12.67
N ILE A 398 -20.40 -22.45 -12.06
CA ILE A 398 -19.66 -22.18 -10.83
C ILE A 398 -18.20 -22.56 -11.07
N GLU A 399 -17.28 -21.64 -10.77
CA GLU A 399 -15.87 -21.98 -10.58
C GLU A 399 -15.36 -21.45 -9.23
N GLU A 400 -14.38 -22.13 -8.66
CA GLU A 400 -13.68 -21.74 -7.45
C GLU A 400 -12.17 -21.74 -7.69
N ARG A 401 -11.50 -20.79 -7.04
CA ARG A 401 -10.03 -20.67 -7.08
C ARG A 401 -9.51 -20.42 -5.69
N GLU A 402 -8.35 -21.00 -5.38
CA GLU A 402 -7.63 -20.74 -4.15
C GLU A 402 -6.29 -20.10 -4.44
N PHE A 403 -5.93 -19.07 -3.68
CA PHE A 403 -4.68 -18.34 -3.79
C PHE A 403 -3.93 -18.37 -2.48
N GLN A 404 -2.61 -18.55 -2.54
CA GLN A 404 -1.76 -18.52 -1.37
C GLN A 404 -0.58 -17.57 -1.58
N VAL A 405 -0.25 -16.84 -0.51
CA VAL A 405 0.92 -15.95 -0.47
C VAL A 405 2.18 -16.72 -0.89
N ASN A 406 2.96 -16.09 -1.78
CA ASN A 406 4.17 -16.57 -2.42
C ASN A 406 3.99 -17.85 -3.25
N LYS A 407 2.76 -18.24 -3.59
CA LYS A 407 2.48 -19.46 -4.38
C LYS A 407 1.56 -19.28 -5.56
N GLY A 408 0.91 -18.12 -5.73
CA GLY A 408 -0.05 -17.96 -6.81
C GLY A 408 -1.40 -18.60 -6.53
N MET A 409 -2.08 -18.93 -7.63
CA MET A 409 -3.22 -19.82 -7.62
C MET A 409 -2.74 -21.23 -7.28
N ILE A 410 -3.24 -21.80 -6.18
CA ILE A 410 -2.90 -23.13 -5.70
C ILE A 410 -3.99 -24.17 -5.96
N SER A 411 -5.20 -23.74 -6.29
CA SER A 411 -6.30 -24.61 -6.66
C SER A 411 -7.23 -23.92 -7.66
N PHE A 412 -7.77 -24.71 -8.58
CA PHE A 412 -8.86 -24.34 -9.47
C PHE A 412 -9.85 -25.50 -9.50
N SER A 413 -11.14 -25.20 -9.46
CA SER A 413 -12.19 -26.15 -9.72
C SER A 413 -13.37 -25.49 -10.42
N ASN A 414 -14.09 -26.23 -11.26
CA ASN A 414 -15.33 -25.78 -11.85
C ASN A 414 -16.39 -26.89 -11.79
N LEU A 415 -17.65 -26.49 -11.66
CA LEU A 415 -18.77 -27.40 -11.75
C LEU A 415 -18.78 -28.05 -13.14
N MET A 416 -19.00 -29.36 -13.18
CA MET A 416 -19.19 -30.10 -14.43
C MET A 416 -20.61 -29.92 -14.97
N LYS A 417 -20.79 -30.10 -16.28
CA LYS A 417 -22.13 -30.10 -16.88
C LYS A 417 -22.94 -31.31 -16.42
N GLY A 418 -24.24 -31.13 -16.27
CA GLY A 418 -25.18 -32.14 -15.80
C GLY A 418 -25.94 -31.69 -14.55
N ASP A 419 -26.92 -32.50 -14.16
CA ASP A 419 -27.67 -32.32 -12.92
C ASP A 419 -26.86 -32.86 -11.74
N LEU A 420 -27.08 -32.27 -10.56
CA LEU A 420 -26.65 -32.89 -9.31
C LEU A 420 -27.56 -34.09 -9.03
N GLY A 421 -27.05 -35.13 -8.38
CA GLY A 421 -27.82 -36.32 -7.99
C GLY A 421 -28.88 -36.07 -6.91
N LEU A 422 -29.39 -34.83 -6.79
CA LEU A 422 -30.34 -34.37 -5.79
C LEU A 422 -31.77 -34.50 -6.31
N SER A 423 -32.69 -34.86 -5.43
CA SER A 423 -34.12 -34.94 -5.79
C SER A 423 -35.05 -34.52 -4.64
N GLY A 424 -36.27 -34.13 -5.00
CA GLY A 424 -37.34 -33.84 -4.03
C GLY A 424 -36.95 -32.81 -2.97
N LYS A 425 -37.02 -33.20 -1.69
CA LYS A 425 -36.72 -32.32 -0.55
C LYS A 425 -35.25 -31.93 -0.44
N GLU A 426 -34.34 -32.67 -1.07
CA GLU A 426 -32.89 -32.42 -1.00
C GLU A 426 -32.48 -31.16 -1.77
N LEU A 427 -33.28 -30.74 -2.75
CA LEU A 427 -33.11 -29.49 -3.47
C LEU A 427 -33.35 -28.24 -2.62
N ASN A 428 -33.85 -28.41 -1.39
CA ASN A 428 -34.04 -27.32 -0.43
C ASN A 428 -33.02 -27.39 0.73
N ASP A 429 -32.12 -28.37 0.73
CA ASP A 429 -31.10 -28.55 1.76
C ASP A 429 -29.77 -27.97 1.25
N GLU A 430 -29.45 -26.76 1.72
CA GLU A 430 -28.25 -26.03 1.32
C GLU A 430 -26.96 -26.80 1.63
N TYR A 431 -26.93 -27.58 2.71
CA TYR A 431 -25.76 -28.38 3.06
C TYR A 431 -25.56 -29.50 2.03
N LYS A 432 -26.62 -30.24 1.69
CA LYS A 432 -26.57 -31.29 0.66
C LYS A 432 -26.22 -30.73 -0.72
N ILE A 433 -26.78 -29.59 -1.09
CA ILE A 433 -26.43 -28.91 -2.35
C ILE A 433 -24.94 -28.59 -2.39
N ASN A 434 -24.39 -27.99 -1.33
CA ASN A 434 -22.96 -27.66 -1.29
C ASN A 434 -22.06 -28.90 -1.36
N GLN A 435 -22.44 -30.00 -0.69
CA GLN A 435 -21.71 -31.27 -0.79
C GLN A 435 -21.72 -31.83 -2.21
N GLU A 436 -22.88 -31.87 -2.85
CA GLU A 436 -23.01 -32.35 -4.23
C GLU A 436 -22.29 -31.45 -5.23
N LEU A 437 -22.31 -30.12 -5.03
CA LEU A 437 -21.52 -29.21 -5.84
C LEU A 437 -20.03 -29.58 -5.75
N ILE A 438 -19.48 -29.74 -4.55
CA ILE A 438 -18.07 -30.11 -4.35
C ILE A 438 -17.73 -31.44 -5.03
N ASN A 439 -18.61 -32.44 -4.89
CA ASN A 439 -18.42 -33.78 -5.49
C ASN A 439 -18.48 -33.77 -7.02
N ASN A 440 -19.16 -32.79 -7.62
CA ASN A 440 -19.33 -32.66 -9.08
C ASN A 440 -18.44 -31.56 -9.68
N MET A 441 -17.46 -31.06 -8.93
CA MET A 441 -16.45 -30.15 -9.45
C MET A 441 -15.24 -30.91 -10.00
N PHE A 442 -14.80 -30.54 -11.19
CA PHE A 442 -13.51 -30.96 -11.74
C PHE A 442 -12.47 -29.88 -11.46
N GLY A 443 -11.25 -30.28 -11.11
CA GLY A 443 -10.22 -29.31 -10.76
C GLY A 443 -8.81 -29.86 -10.71
N TYR A 444 -7.88 -28.98 -10.36
CA TYR A 444 -6.48 -29.27 -10.14
C TYR A 444 -5.91 -28.43 -9.00
N GLY A 445 -4.89 -28.96 -8.34
CA GLY A 445 -4.13 -28.28 -7.30
C GLY A 445 -2.65 -28.18 -7.65
N GLN A 446 -1.99 -27.16 -7.11
CA GLN A 446 -0.53 -27.01 -7.17
C GLN A 446 0.11 -28.10 -6.31
N SER A 447 1.05 -28.85 -6.89
CA SER A 447 1.79 -29.90 -6.16
C SER A 447 3.08 -29.37 -5.55
N PHE A 448 3.92 -28.68 -6.34
CA PHE A 448 5.19 -28.13 -5.88
C PHE A 448 5.70 -27.03 -6.82
N ILE A 449 6.76 -26.35 -6.37
CA ILE A 449 7.50 -25.32 -7.11
C ILE A 449 8.99 -25.74 -7.09
N GLU A 450 9.60 -25.88 -8.26
CA GLU A 450 11.03 -26.20 -8.48
C GLU A 450 11.88 -24.95 -8.68
#